data_AF-A0A6N8XRF4-F1
#
_entry.id   AF-A0A6N8XRF4-F1
#
_cell.length_a   1.000
_cell.length_b   1.000
_cell.length_c   1.000
_cell.angle_alpha   90.00
_cell.angle_beta   90.00
_cell.angle_gamma   90.00
#
_symmetry.space_group_name_H-M   'P 1'
#
loop_
_entity.id
_entity.type
_entity.pdbx_description
1 polymer ?
#
loop_
_entity_poly.entity_id
_entity_poly.type
_entity_poly.pdbx_seq_one_letter_code
_entity_poly.pdbx_strand_id
1 'polypeptide(L)'
;MFDTWQFVRVMVRLEQTRNRDAARRTLWAAWAADWRKVDRELERLRNEDFARFADAMMAQEVIFDPVDAATARTAARLAREVAGELDRAQQGGDPAARQDLAFEKAGLADLAARFEGLARPA
;
A
#
# COMPACT_ATOMS: atom_id res chain seq x y z
N MET A 1 -9.56 -5.56 5.61
CA MET A 1 -8.66 -4.98 6.63
C MET A 1 -7.25 -5.14 6.11
N PHE A 2 -6.48 -4.04 6.11
CA PHE A 2 -5.13 -3.97 5.53
C PHE A 2 -4.18 -3.33 6.53
N ASP A 3 -2.93 -3.79 6.61
CA ASP A 3 -1.95 -3.13 7.46
C ASP A 3 -1.65 -1.73 6.94
N THR A 4 -1.44 -0.77 7.84
CA THR A 4 -1.16 0.62 7.47
C THR A 4 0.06 0.74 6.55
N TRP A 5 1.14 0.02 6.82
CA TRP A 5 2.33 0.06 5.96
C TRP A 5 2.05 -0.41 4.52
N GLN A 6 1.21 -1.46 4.33
CA GLN A 6 0.87 -1.95 3.00
C GLN A 6 0.06 -0.91 2.23
N PHE A 7 -0.89 -0.27 2.91
CA PHE A 7 -1.70 0.80 2.35
C PHE A 7 -0.83 2.00 1.96
N VAL A 8 0.07 2.44 2.84
CA VAL A 8 1.03 3.53 2.57
C VAL A 8 1.85 3.22 1.32
N ARG A 9 2.42 2.01 1.21
CA ARG A 9 3.20 1.58 0.03
C ARG A 9 2.38 1.68 -1.26
N VAL A 10 1.13 1.22 -1.25
CA VAL A 10 0.23 1.30 -2.42
C VAL A 10 -0.13 2.75 -2.73
N MET A 11 -0.45 3.58 -1.74
CA MET A 11 -0.83 4.98 -1.94
C MET A 11 0.31 5.84 -2.44
N VAL A 12 1.52 5.69 -1.90
CA VAL A 12 2.71 6.39 -2.41
C VAL A 12 2.94 6.05 -3.87
N ARG A 13 2.83 4.76 -4.23
CA ARG A 13 2.96 4.34 -5.64
C ARG A 13 1.85 4.92 -6.51
N LEU A 14 0.61 4.88 -6.02
CA LEU A 14 -0.53 5.43 -6.72
C LEU A 14 -0.35 6.94 -6.95
N GLU A 15 0.06 7.69 -5.94
CA GLU A 15 0.32 9.12 -6.02
C GLU A 15 1.32 9.47 -7.13
N GLN A 16 2.46 8.76 -7.17
CA GLN A 16 3.51 8.94 -8.17
C GLN A 16 3.02 8.60 -9.60
N THR A 17 2.07 7.68 -9.72
CA THR A 17 1.65 7.12 -11.01
C THR A 17 0.20 7.44 -11.37
N ARG A 18 -0.49 8.30 -10.61
CA ARG A 18 -1.94 8.55 -10.72
C ARG A 18 -2.37 8.97 -12.11
N ASN A 19 -1.51 9.68 -12.83
CA ASN A 19 -1.80 10.19 -14.17
C ASN A 19 -1.50 9.18 -15.31
N ARG A 20 -0.92 8.02 -14.99
CA ARG A 20 -0.47 7.03 -15.99
C ARG A 20 -1.62 6.45 -16.81
N ASP A 21 -2.77 6.20 -16.18
CA ASP A 21 -3.95 5.64 -16.84
C ASP A 21 -5.24 6.06 -16.14
N ALA A 22 -6.39 5.86 -16.80
CA ALA A 22 -7.70 6.25 -16.27
C ALA A 22 -8.07 5.50 -14.98
N ALA A 23 -7.71 4.22 -14.88
CA ALA A 23 -8.05 3.40 -13.71
C ALA A 23 -7.33 3.89 -12.45
N ARG A 24 -6.06 4.30 -12.55
CA ARG A 24 -5.32 4.94 -11.46
C ARG A 24 -5.89 6.30 -11.08
N ARG A 25 -6.35 7.11 -12.05
CA ARG A 25 -7.03 8.38 -11.75
C ARG A 25 -8.32 8.15 -10.96
N THR A 26 -9.12 7.16 -11.35
CA THR A 26 -10.35 6.78 -10.63
C THR A 26 -10.05 6.30 -9.21
N LEU A 27 -9.09 5.37 -9.06
CA LEU A 27 -8.68 4.88 -7.74
C LEU A 27 -8.15 6.02 -6.85
N TRP A 28 -7.34 6.93 -7.40
CA TRP A 28 -6.86 8.09 -6.67
C TRP A 28 -8.01 9.02 -6.24
N ALA A 29 -8.95 9.31 -7.13
CA ALA A 29 -10.12 10.12 -6.80
C ALA A 29 -10.94 9.51 -5.65
N ALA A 30 -11.04 8.18 -5.60
CA ALA A 30 -11.73 7.47 -4.52
C ALA A 30 -10.96 7.53 -3.19
N TRP A 31 -9.65 7.35 -3.19
CA TRP A 31 -8.87 7.15 -1.95
C TRP A 31 -8.11 8.40 -1.46
N ALA A 32 -7.97 9.44 -2.27
CA ALA A 32 -7.12 10.59 -1.95
C ALA A 32 -7.55 11.34 -0.67
N ALA A 33 -8.85 11.42 -0.38
CA ALA A 33 -9.34 12.12 0.80
C ALA A 33 -8.90 11.41 2.09
N ASP A 34 -9.05 10.09 2.17
CA ASP A 34 -8.65 9.31 3.33
C ASP A 34 -7.15 9.14 3.42
N TRP A 35 -6.48 8.98 2.28
CA TRP A 35 -5.01 9.00 2.21
C TRP A 35 -4.42 10.25 2.85
N ARG A 36 -4.91 11.45 2.51
CA ARG A 36 -4.41 12.71 3.11
C ARG A 36 -4.67 12.82 4.61
N LYS A 37 -5.64 12.09 5.17
CA LYS A 37 -5.86 12.05 6.62
C LYS A 37 -4.82 11.17 7.28
N VAL A 38 -4.63 9.95 6.74
CA VAL A 38 -3.64 8.99 7.23
C VAL A 38 -2.22 9.55 7.11
N ASP A 39 -1.87 10.09 5.94
CA ASP A 39 -0.54 10.65 5.66
C ASP A 39 -0.18 11.79 6.63
N ARG A 40 -1.11 12.73 6.86
CA ARG A 40 -0.91 13.82 7.84
C ARG A 40 -0.74 13.31 9.27
N GLU A 41 -1.52 12.31 9.68
CA GLU A 41 -1.40 11.75 11.02
C GLU A 41 -0.08 11.00 11.20
N LEU A 42 0.34 10.24 10.20
CA LEU A 42 1.64 9.56 10.19
C LEU A 42 2.79 10.56 10.20
N GLU A 43 2.70 11.66 9.43
CA GLU A 43 3.71 12.71 9.43
C GLU A 43 3.79 13.43 10.79
N ARG A 44 2.64 13.71 11.41
CA ARG A 44 2.57 14.27 12.77
C ARG A 44 3.25 13.33 13.77
N LEU A 45 2.88 12.06 13.79
CA LEU A 45 3.46 11.05 14.68
C LEU A 45 4.97 10.90 14.44
N ARG A 46 5.42 10.90 13.17
CA ARG A 46 6.84 10.79 12.85
C ARG A 46 7.68 11.91 13.48
N ASN A 47 7.12 13.12 13.57
CA ASN A 47 7.79 14.29 14.10
C ASN A 47 7.68 14.40 15.63
N GLU A 48 6.57 13.97 16.21
CA GLU A 48 6.28 14.14 17.65
C GLU A 48 6.61 12.91 18.49
N ASP A 49 6.40 11.71 17.96
CA ASP A 49 6.52 10.43 18.68
C ASP A 49 6.82 9.29 17.70
N PHE A 50 8.12 9.07 17.45
CA PHE A 50 8.56 8.04 16.51
C PHE A 50 8.15 6.61 16.90
N ALA A 51 8.00 6.33 18.21
CA ALA A 51 7.56 5.02 18.67
C ALA A 51 6.11 4.77 18.26
N ARG A 52 5.22 5.76 18.48
CA ARG A 52 3.83 5.65 18.03
C ARG A 52 3.69 5.65 16.51
N PHE A 53 4.58 6.33 15.78
CA PHE A 53 4.65 6.21 14.32
C PHE A 53 4.96 4.77 13.88
N ALA A 54 5.99 4.14 14.47
CA ALA A 54 6.36 2.76 14.16
C ALA A 54 5.21 1.79 14.49
N ASP A 55 4.56 1.98 15.64
CA ASP A 55 3.39 1.18 16.02
C ASP A 55 2.22 1.39 15.07
N ALA A 56 1.90 2.63 14.67
CA ALA A 56 0.83 2.90 13.71
C ALA A 56 1.08 2.23 12.35
N MET A 57 2.34 2.23 11.88
CA MET A 57 2.72 1.55 10.65
C MET A 57 2.52 0.03 10.71
N MET A 58 2.77 -0.59 11.88
CA MET A 58 2.81 -2.05 12.04
C MET A 58 1.55 -2.69 12.64
N ALA A 59 0.84 -1.98 13.52
CA ALA A 59 -0.24 -2.53 14.34
C ALA A 59 -1.63 -2.00 13.97
N GLN A 60 -1.72 -0.89 13.23
CA GLN A 60 -3.00 -0.32 12.86
C GLN A 60 -3.47 -0.87 11.51
N GLU A 61 -4.69 -1.38 11.49
CA GLU A 61 -5.34 -1.77 10.24
C GLU A 61 -6.22 -0.63 9.71
N VAL A 62 -6.19 -0.45 8.39
CA VAL A 62 -7.03 0.53 7.69
C VAL A 62 -8.18 -0.19 7.00
N ILE A 63 -9.39 0.35 7.20
CA ILE A 63 -10.62 -0.09 6.53
C ILE A 63 -10.94 0.95 5.45
N PHE A 64 -11.13 0.49 4.23
CA PHE A 64 -11.62 1.31 3.13
C PHE A 64 -12.97 0.80 2.65
N ASP A 65 -13.78 1.74 2.20
CA ASP A 65 -15.08 1.45 1.61
C ASP A 65 -14.95 0.47 0.45
N PRO A 66 -15.99 -0.35 0.22
CA PRO A 66 -16.01 -1.35 -0.83
C PRO A 66 -15.75 -0.69 -2.17
N VAL A 67 -14.57 -0.97 -2.72
CA VAL A 67 -14.18 -0.59 -4.06
C VAL A 67 -14.82 -1.56 -5.04
N ASP A 68 -15.32 -1.03 -6.16
CA ASP A 68 -15.83 -1.88 -7.24
C ASP A 68 -14.72 -2.83 -7.75
N ALA A 69 -15.12 -3.88 -8.47
CA ALA A 69 -14.17 -4.88 -8.96
C ALA A 69 -13.06 -4.28 -9.83
N ALA A 70 -13.30 -3.16 -10.52
CA ALA A 70 -12.31 -2.48 -11.35
C ALA A 70 -11.23 -1.79 -10.50
N THR A 71 -11.66 -1.13 -9.43
CA THR A 71 -10.81 -0.42 -8.48
C THR A 71 -10.00 -1.41 -7.65
N ALA A 72 -10.61 -2.53 -7.24
CA ALA A 72 -9.90 -3.66 -6.61
C ALA A 72 -8.79 -4.25 -7.51
N ARG A 73 -9.07 -4.49 -8.80
CA ARG A 73 -8.04 -4.93 -9.77
C ARG A 73 -6.88 -3.94 -9.89
N THR A 74 -7.19 -2.65 -9.86
CA THR A 74 -6.17 -1.60 -9.95
C THR A 74 -5.28 -1.58 -8.72
N ALA A 75 -5.86 -1.71 -7.52
CA ALA A 75 -5.11 -1.84 -6.28
C ALA A 75 -4.25 -3.11 -6.24
N ALA A 76 -4.78 -4.27 -6.67
CA ALA A 76 -4.02 -5.51 -6.79
C ALA A 76 -2.80 -5.37 -7.72
N ARG A 77 -2.98 -4.69 -8.86
CA ARG A 77 -1.89 -4.41 -9.79
C ARG A 77 -0.83 -3.52 -9.16
N LEU A 78 -1.22 -2.47 -8.45
CA LEU A 78 -0.27 -1.58 -7.75
C LEU A 78 0.52 -2.31 -6.67
N ALA A 79 -0.15 -3.13 -5.85
CA ALA A 79 0.52 -3.94 -4.83
C ALA A 79 1.59 -4.87 -5.44
N ARG A 80 1.29 -5.51 -6.58
CA ARG A 80 2.28 -6.31 -7.32
C ARG A 80 3.43 -5.49 -7.91
N GLU A 81 3.14 -4.30 -8.44
CA GLU A 81 4.18 -3.40 -8.95
C GLU A 81 5.18 -3.06 -7.84
N VAL A 82 4.68 -2.71 -6.64
CA VAL A 82 5.53 -2.39 -5.49
C VAL A 82 6.29 -3.62 -5.02
N ALA A 83 5.64 -4.78 -4.87
CA ALA A 83 6.31 -6.02 -4.50
C ALA A 83 7.45 -6.37 -5.47
N GLY A 84 7.24 -6.18 -6.77
CA GLY A 84 8.28 -6.37 -7.80
C GLY A 84 9.39 -5.32 -7.78
N GLU A 85 9.13 -4.11 -7.30
CA GLU A 85 10.17 -3.09 -7.06
C GLU A 85 11.03 -3.45 -5.85
N LEU A 86 10.43 -3.94 -4.76
CA LEU A 86 11.15 -4.41 -3.58
C LEU A 86 12.03 -5.63 -3.92
N ASP A 87 11.50 -6.58 -4.70
CA ASP A 87 12.27 -7.75 -5.16
C ASP A 87 13.53 -7.35 -5.95
N ARG A 88 13.42 -6.34 -6.82
CA ARG A 88 14.57 -5.79 -7.55
C ARG A 88 15.55 -5.09 -6.62
N ALA A 89 15.08 -4.39 -5.59
CA ALA A 89 15.93 -3.75 -4.59
C ALA A 89 16.69 -4.76 -3.72
N GLN A 90 16.08 -5.92 -3.40
CA GLN A 90 16.73 -6.99 -2.62
C GLN A 90 18.00 -7.54 -3.26
N GLN A 91 18.05 -7.59 -4.59
CA GLN A 91 19.19 -8.14 -5.34
C GLN A 91 20.49 -7.32 -5.15
N GLY A 92 20.41 -6.10 -4.62
CA GLY A 92 21.56 -5.24 -4.33
C GLY A 92 21.81 -4.92 -2.84
N GLY A 93 20.94 -5.34 -1.93
CA GLY A 93 21.01 -4.99 -0.50
C GLY A 93 21.89 -5.93 0.35
N ASP A 94 22.21 -5.52 1.58
CA ASP A 94 22.83 -6.37 2.61
C ASP A 94 21.84 -7.41 3.17
N PRO A 95 22.28 -8.42 3.96
CA PRO A 95 21.41 -9.49 4.45
C PRO A 95 20.24 -9.03 5.33
N ALA A 96 20.41 -7.98 6.14
CA ALA A 96 19.35 -7.49 7.03
C ALA A 96 18.28 -6.75 6.22
N ALA A 97 18.72 -5.85 5.33
CA ALA A 97 17.83 -5.16 4.39
C ALA A 97 17.08 -6.16 3.48
N ARG A 98 17.70 -7.27 3.08
CA ARG A 98 17.02 -8.33 2.33
C ARG A 98 15.90 -8.98 3.11
N GLN A 99 16.07 -9.22 4.41
CA GLN A 99 15.05 -9.84 5.24
C GLN A 99 13.83 -8.93 5.44
N ASP A 100 14.06 -7.65 5.71
CA ASP A 100 12.99 -6.65 5.87
C ASP A 100 12.19 -6.51 4.56
N LEU A 101 12.89 -6.38 3.43
CA LEU A 101 12.25 -6.31 2.12
C LEU A 101 11.50 -7.61 1.75
N ALA A 102 11.92 -8.77 2.28
CA ALA A 102 11.23 -10.04 2.02
C ALA A 102 9.89 -10.10 2.74
N PHE A 103 9.85 -9.62 3.99
CA PHE A 103 8.62 -9.46 4.75
C PHE A 103 7.66 -8.50 4.04
N GLU A 104 8.15 -7.32 3.62
CA GLU A 104 7.31 -6.34 2.91
C GLU A 104 6.79 -6.88 1.57
N LYS A 105 7.63 -7.60 0.81
CA LYS A 105 7.22 -8.25 -0.44
C LYS A 105 6.11 -9.27 -0.22
N ALA A 106 6.24 -10.12 0.79
CA ALA A 106 5.24 -11.13 1.10
C ALA A 106 3.88 -10.49 1.47
N GLY A 107 3.89 -9.49 2.36
CA GLY A 107 2.67 -8.78 2.74
C GLY A 107 1.98 -8.09 1.57
N LEU A 108 2.74 -7.49 0.64
CA LEU A 108 2.17 -6.87 -0.57
C LEU A 108 1.63 -7.90 -1.57
N ALA A 109 2.24 -9.09 -1.67
CA ALA A 109 1.72 -10.18 -2.48
C ALA A 109 0.38 -10.69 -1.92
N ASP A 110 0.29 -10.85 -0.60
CA ASP A 110 -0.95 -11.23 0.09
C ASP A 110 -2.04 -10.17 -0.10
N LEU A 111 -1.68 -8.89 0.01
CA LEU A 111 -2.59 -7.78 -0.26
C LEU A 111 -3.14 -7.84 -1.69
N ALA A 112 -2.28 -8.11 -2.68
CA ALA A 112 -2.70 -8.24 -4.07
C ALA A 112 -3.71 -9.38 -4.24
N ALA A 113 -3.43 -10.55 -3.65
CA ALA A 113 -4.34 -11.71 -3.71
C ALA A 113 -5.70 -11.40 -3.07
N ARG A 114 -5.73 -10.67 -1.95
CA ARG A 114 -6.98 -10.23 -1.30
C ARG A 114 -7.80 -9.31 -2.21
N PHE A 115 -7.17 -8.32 -2.84
CA PHE A 115 -7.86 -7.44 -3.79
C PHE A 115 -8.38 -8.19 -5.02
N GLU A 116 -7.67 -9.21 -5.49
CA GLU A 116 -8.16 -10.06 -6.58
C GLU A 116 -9.37 -10.89 -6.17
N GLY A 117 -9.41 -11.38 -4.93
CA GLY A 117 -10.58 -12.04 -4.38
C GLY A 117 -11.81 -11.13 -4.39
N LEU A 118 -11.66 -9.87 -3.97
CA LEU A 118 -12.72 -8.85 -4.00
C LEU A 118 -13.18 -8.47 -5.42
N ALA A 119 -12.30 -8.66 -6.42
CA ALA A 119 -12.60 -8.33 -7.81
C ALA A 119 -13.33 -9.44 -8.58
N ARG A 120 -13.46 -10.64 -8.00
CA ARG A 120 -14.20 -11.73 -8.63
C ARG A 120 -15.70 -11.47 -8.52
N PRO A 121 -16.48 -11.64 -9.61
CA PRO A 121 -17.92 -11.64 -9.51
C PRO A 121 -18.35 -12.77 -8.57
N ALA A 122 -19.32 -12.48 -7.70
CA ALA A 122 -19.97 -13.46 -6.82
C ALA A 122 -20.70 -14.54 -7.63
#